data_AF-A0A2C5YFK4-F1
#
_entry.id   AF-A0A2C5YFK4-F1
#
_cell.length_a   1.000
_cell.length_b   1.000
_cell.length_c   1.000
_cell.angle_alpha   90.00
_cell.angle_beta   90.00
_cell.angle_gamma   90.00
#
_symmetry.space_group_name_H-M   'P 1'
#
loop_
_entity.id
_entity.type
_entity.pdbx_description
1 polymer ?
#
loop_
_entity_poly.entity_id
_entity_poly.type
_entity_poly.pdbx_seq_one_letter_code
_entity_poly.pdbx_strand_id
1 'polypeptide(L)'
;MRLYPPVPWGLPRITPKNGATIAGHFVPEGTVVSVPHWACYRSSRNFTDPDAFRPERFLDEAGFERDVRRAFQPFGVGHRDCVGRSLALAQARLVLANMLLCFDVRPAPGCRPSDWTEGLTSYVGWHFPGLPVHLSPANDMKTTA
;
A
#
# COMPACT_ATOMS: atom_id res chain seq x y z
N MET A 1 -0.82 -2.26 -0.02
CA MET A 1 -0.90 -0.83 -0.37
C MET A 1 -1.04 0.12 0.84
N ARG A 2 -1.77 -0.20 1.92
CA ARG A 2 -1.84 0.69 3.11
C ARG A 2 -0.56 0.63 3.97
N LEU A 3 -0.16 -0.57 4.42
CA LEU A 3 1.03 -0.74 5.25
C LEU A 3 2.34 -0.43 4.51
N TYR A 4 2.35 -0.77 3.22
CA TYR A 4 3.47 -0.58 2.29
C TYR A 4 2.92 0.10 1.02
N PRO A 5 2.80 1.44 1.03
CA PRO A 5 2.35 2.22 -0.13
C PRO A 5 3.46 2.33 -1.18
N PRO A 6 3.19 2.13 -2.49
CA PRO A 6 4.24 2.19 -3.52
C PRO A 6 5.07 3.48 -3.51
N VAL A 7 4.43 4.61 -3.17
CA VAL A 7 5.07 5.92 -2.99
C VAL A 7 4.85 6.38 -1.54
N PRO A 8 5.75 6.06 -0.60
CA PRO A 8 5.54 6.30 0.83
C PRO A 8 5.58 7.77 1.24
N TRP A 9 6.34 8.59 0.53
CA TRP A 9 6.50 10.03 0.79
C TRP A 9 5.40 10.91 0.15
N GLY A 10 4.53 10.30 -0.66
CA GLY A 10 3.60 11.03 -1.52
C GLY A 10 4.30 11.73 -2.69
N LEU A 11 3.52 12.17 -3.67
CA LEU A 11 4.07 12.92 -4.81
C LEU A 11 4.19 14.41 -4.45
N PRO A 12 5.35 15.04 -4.68
CA PRO A 12 5.54 16.45 -4.36
C PRO A 12 4.67 17.35 -5.23
N ARG A 13 4.29 18.49 -4.68
CA ARG A 13 3.67 19.64 -5.35
C ARG A 13 4.44 20.89 -4.96
N ILE A 14 4.40 21.90 -5.81
CA ILE A 14 4.98 23.21 -5.53
C ILE A 14 3.81 24.17 -5.35
N THR A 15 3.84 24.98 -4.29
CA THR A 15 2.84 26.02 -4.07
C THR A 15 2.86 27.06 -5.20
N PRO A 16 1.70 27.59 -5.60
CA PRO A 16 1.58 28.50 -6.73
C PRO A 16 2.12 29.89 -6.38
N LYS A 17 2.06 30.80 -7.37
CA LYS A 17 2.33 32.22 -7.16
C LYS A 17 1.47 32.78 -6.02
N ASN A 18 2.07 33.58 -5.14
CA ASN A 18 1.48 34.11 -3.90
C ASN A 18 1.23 33.07 -2.78
N GLY A 19 1.75 31.85 -2.91
CA GLY A 19 1.60 30.79 -1.91
C GLY A 19 0.21 30.16 -1.88
N ALA A 20 -0.05 29.34 -0.86
CA ALA A 20 -1.34 28.67 -0.65
C ALA A 20 -1.62 28.44 0.83
N THR A 21 -2.90 28.43 1.22
CA THR A 21 -3.31 28.00 2.56
C THR A 21 -3.62 26.51 2.55
N ILE A 22 -2.90 25.72 3.35
CA ILE A 22 -3.02 24.27 3.45
C ILE A 22 -3.32 23.91 4.90
N ALA A 23 -4.44 23.22 5.13
CA ALA A 23 -4.89 22.84 6.47
C ALA A 23 -4.97 24.03 7.47
N GLY A 24 -5.34 25.22 6.98
CA GLY A 24 -5.42 26.44 7.79
C GLY A 24 -4.10 27.20 7.97
N HIS A 25 -2.99 26.71 7.41
CA HIS A 25 -1.67 27.34 7.50
C HIS A 25 -1.23 27.91 6.15
N PHE A 26 -0.75 29.15 6.14
CA PHE A 26 -0.17 29.75 4.93
C PHE A 26 1.20 29.13 4.64
N VAL A 27 1.39 28.71 3.39
CA VAL A 27 2.63 28.15 2.87
C VAL A 27 3.13 29.05 1.73
N PRO A 28 4.34 29.60 1.81
CA PRO A 28 4.88 30.53 0.80
C PRO A 28 4.97 29.92 -0.60
N GLU A 29 5.00 30.78 -1.62
CA GLU A 29 5.27 30.42 -3.02
C GLU A 29 6.56 29.60 -3.17
N GLY A 30 6.58 28.66 -4.13
CA GLY A 30 7.78 27.87 -4.44
C GLY A 30 8.11 26.78 -3.41
N THR A 31 7.26 26.57 -2.39
CA THR A 31 7.46 25.56 -1.35
C THR A 31 7.05 24.19 -1.87
N VAL A 32 7.92 23.20 -1.69
CA VAL A 32 7.61 21.78 -1.95
C VAL A 32 6.77 21.23 -0.81
N VAL A 33 5.59 20.73 -1.12
CA VAL A 33 4.67 20.09 -0.19
C VAL A 33 4.28 18.69 -0.67
N SER A 34 4.05 17.78 0.25
CA SER A 34 3.50 16.45 -0.04
C SER A 34 2.66 15.94 1.13
N VAL A 35 1.84 14.91 0.87
CA VAL A 35 1.16 14.15 1.92
C VAL A 35 1.89 12.81 2.06
N PRO A 36 2.64 12.57 3.14
CA PRO A 36 3.38 11.33 3.31
C PRO A 36 2.41 10.17 3.55
N HIS A 37 2.17 9.37 2.51
CA HIS A 37 1.26 8.23 2.54
C HIS A 37 1.58 7.27 3.69
N TRP A 38 2.85 6.91 3.91
CA TRP A 38 3.22 5.94 4.95
C TRP A 38 2.81 6.42 6.35
N ALA A 39 3.11 7.67 6.70
CA ALA A 39 2.71 8.27 7.97
C ALA A 39 1.19 8.46 8.07
N CYS A 40 0.55 8.94 7.00
CA CYS A 40 -0.91 9.12 6.96
C CYS A 40 -1.65 7.80 7.19
N TYR A 41 -1.16 6.73 6.57
CA TYR A 41 -1.77 5.40 6.60
C TYR A 41 -1.53 4.68 7.92
N ARG A 42 -0.47 5.05 8.66
CA ARG A 42 -0.15 4.50 9.99
C ARG A 42 -0.55 5.40 11.15
N SER A 43 -1.22 6.52 10.89
CA SER A 43 -1.69 7.39 11.95
C SER A 43 -2.91 6.78 12.65
N SER A 44 -2.84 6.65 13.98
CA SER A 44 -3.99 6.28 14.81
C SER A 44 -5.13 7.33 14.77
N ARG A 45 -4.85 8.54 14.26
CA ARG A 45 -5.88 9.54 13.96
C ARG A 45 -6.77 9.15 12.77
N ASN A 46 -6.26 8.29 11.88
CA ASN A 46 -6.94 7.89 10.65
C ASN A 46 -7.36 6.42 10.66
N PHE A 47 -6.63 5.53 11.32
CA PHE A 47 -6.88 4.09 11.28
C PHE A 47 -6.79 3.46 12.66
N THR A 48 -7.79 2.65 13.00
CA THR A 48 -7.81 1.74 14.16
C THR A 48 -6.76 0.64 13.95
N ASP A 49 -5.96 0.31 14.96
CA ASP A 49 -4.81 -0.63 14.85
C ASP A 49 -3.97 -0.39 13.59
N PRO A 50 -3.39 0.81 13.45
CA PRO A 50 -2.87 1.28 12.17
C PRO A 50 -1.69 0.44 11.66
N ASP A 51 -0.92 -0.21 12.54
CA ASP A 51 0.23 -1.01 12.13
C ASP A 51 -0.13 -2.47 11.80
N ALA A 52 -1.34 -2.91 12.15
CA ALA A 52 -1.78 -4.28 11.93
C ALA A 52 -2.28 -4.53 10.50
N PHE A 53 -1.96 -5.70 9.97
CA PHE A 53 -2.53 -6.20 8.73
C PHE A 53 -3.95 -6.74 8.99
N ARG A 54 -4.94 -5.86 8.78
CA ARG A 54 -6.37 -6.14 8.98
C ARG A 54 -7.12 -5.86 7.68
N PRO A 55 -7.21 -6.83 6.74
CA PRO A 55 -7.92 -6.64 5.49
C PRO A 55 -9.43 -6.40 5.71
N GLU A 56 -9.98 -6.90 6.82
CA GLU A 56 -11.38 -6.79 7.22
C GLU A 56 -11.85 -5.33 7.30
N ARG A 57 -10.94 -4.37 7.54
CA ARG A 57 -11.27 -2.93 7.55
C ARG A 57 -11.81 -2.40 6.23
N PHE A 58 -11.53 -3.10 5.13
CA PHE A 58 -12.02 -2.77 3.79
C PHE A 58 -13.20 -3.65 3.39
N LEU A 59 -13.62 -4.54 4.27
CA LEU A 59 -14.88 -5.27 4.22
C LEU A 59 -15.89 -4.49 5.07
N ASP A 60 -17.18 -4.68 4.84
CA ASP A 60 -18.24 -4.02 5.62
C ASP A 60 -18.43 -4.73 6.98
N GLU A 61 -17.32 -4.93 7.69
CA GLU A 61 -17.23 -5.57 9.01
C GLU A 61 -17.11 -4.52 10.13
N ALA A 62 -17.60 -4.90 11.32
CA ALA A 62 -17.57 -4.04 12.51
C ALA A 62 -16.14 -3.85 13.06
N GLY A 63 -15.94 -2.76 13.81
CA GLY A 63 -14.70 -2.46 14.53
C GLY A 63 -13.76 -1.48 13.83
N PHE A 64 -14.12 -0.98 12.65
CA PHE A 64 -13.33 -0.01 11.86
C PHE A 64 -14.13 1.26 11.52
N GLU A 65 -15.22 1.54 12.24
CA GLU A 65 -16.14 2.66 11.98
C GLU A 65 -15.46 4.03 12.14
N ARG A 66 -14.41 4.08 12.96
CA ARG A 66 -13.60 5.29 13.20
C ARG A 66 -12.54 5.52 12.12
N ASP A 67 -12.35 4.57 11.21
CA ASP A 67 -11.34 4.71 10.16
C ASP A 67 -11.74 5.82 9.17
N VAL A 68 -10.82 6.77 8.98
CA VAL A 68 -10.92 7.79 7.95
C VAL A 68 -10.49 7.18 6.62
N ARG A 69 -11.34 6.32 6.02
CA ARG A 69 -11.03 5.61 4.76
C ARG A 69 -10.60 6.54 3.63
N ARG A 70 -11.10 7.79 3.58
CA ARG A 70 -10.67 8.82 2.62
C ARG A 70 -9.19 9.21 2.72
N ALA A 71 -8.54 8.94 3.85
CA ALA A 71 -7.11 9.17 4.03
C ALA A 71 -6.27 8.17 3.24
N PHE A 72 -6.83 7.01 2.87
CA PHE A 72 -6.16 5.99 2.05
C PHE A 72 -6.30 6.33 0.56
N GLN A 73 -5.27 6.96 -0.02
CA GLN A 73 -5.24 7.40 -1.42
C GLN A 73 -4.00 6.86 -2.16
N PRO A 74 -3.84 5.52 -2.28
CA PRO A 74 -2.62 4.92 -2.83
C PRO A 74 -2.37 5.29 -4.30
N PHE A 75 -3.41 5.73 -5.02
CA PHE A 75 -3.35 6.18 -6.41
C PHE A 75 -3.45 7.71 -6.54
N GLY A 76 -3.42 8.46 -5.44
CA GLY A 76 -3.65 9.91 -5.44
C GLY A 76 -5.12 10.29 -5.71
N VAL A 77 -5.36 11.60 -5.76
CA VAL A 77 -6.68 12.21 -6.00
C VAL A 77 -6.57 13.41 -6.95
N GLY A 78 -7.66 13.71 -7.63
CA GLY A 78 -7.78 14.88 -8.53
C GLY A 78 -7.05 14.69 -9.85
N HIS A 79 -6.76 15.79 -10.54
CA HIS A 79 -6.19 15.84 -11.89
C HIS A 79 -4.81 15.17 -12.08
N ARG A 80 -4.15 14.75 -11.00
CA ARG A 80 -2.86 14.05 -11.01
C ARG A 80 -2.94 12.71 -10.29
N ASP A 81 -4.12 12.11 -10.22
CA ASP A 81 -4.25 10.74 -9.79
C ASP A 81 -3.61 9.79 -10.81
N CYS A 82 -3.45 8.53 -10.41
CA CYS A 82 -2.75 7.55 -11.21
C CYS A 82 -3.61 7.08 -12.38
N VAL A 83 -3.25 7.49 -13.60
CA VAL A 83 -3.86 6.99 -14.84
C VAL A 83 -3.81 5.44 -14.95
N GLY A 84 -2.81 4.82 -14.33
CA GLY A 84 -2.63 3.37 -14.30
C GLY A 84 -3.48 2.63 -13.25
N ARG A 85 -4.33 3.31 -12.47
CA ARG A 85 -5.08 2.70 -11.36
C ARG A 85 -5.85 1.44 -11.77
N SER A 86 -6.61 1.51 -12.86
CA SER A 86 -7.43 0.40 -13.33
C SER A 86 -6.57 -0.80 -13.75
N LEU A 87 -5.50 -0.54 -14.51
CA LEU A 87 -4.58 -1.58 -14.97
C LEU A 87 -3.85 -2.24 -13.79
N ALA A 88 -3.29 -1.46 -12.88
CA ALA A 88 -2.56 -1.96 -11.72
C ALA A 88 -3.44 -2.85 -10.84
N LEU A 89 -4.69 -2.43 -10.60
CA LEU A 89 -5.64 -3.21 -9.82
C LEU A 89 -6.10 -4.49 -10.55
N ALA A 90 -6.25 -4.46 -11.87
CA ALA A 90 -6.56 -5.66 -12.66
C ALA A 90 -5.39 -6.66 -12.62
N GLN A 91 -4.16 -6.20 -12.84
CA GLN A 91 -2.95 -7.02 -12.79
C GLN A 91 -2.72 -7.62 -11.40
N ALA A 92 -2.85 -6.81 -10.34
CA ALA A 92 -2.68 -7.30 -8.97
C ALA A 92 -3.68 -8.42 -8.64
N ARG A 93 -4.95 -8.25 -9.02
CA ARG A 93 -5.96 -9.30 -8.82
C ARG A 93 -5.66 -10.54 -9.63
N LEU A 94 -5.31 -10.40 -10.91
CA LEU A 94 -5.02 -11.52 -11.78
C LEU A 94 -3.83 -12.34 -11.28
N VAL A 95 -2.72 -11.67 -10.93
CA VAL A 95 -1.51 -12.33 -10.42
C VAL A 95 -1.79 -13.02 -9.09
N LEU A 96 -2.44 -12.34 -8.14
CA LEU A 96 -2.76 -12.94 -6.84
C LEU A 96 -3.72 -14.14 -6.98
N ALA A 97 -4.77 -14.01 -7.79
CA ALA A 97 -5.73 -15.09 -8.00
C ALA A 97 -5.06 -16.32 -8.64
N ASN A 98 -4.23 -16.12 -9.69
CA ASN A 98 -3.52 -17.23 -10.32
C ASN A 98 -2.47 -17.85 -9.40
N MET A 99 -1.73 -17.05 -8.61
CA MET A 99 -0.79 -17.59 -7.64
C MET A 99 -1.48 -18.48 -6.62
N LEU A 100 -2.61 -18.03 -6.06
CA LEU A 100 -3.35 -18.78 -5.05
C LEU A 100 -4.11 -19.98 -5.61
N LEU A 101 -4.57 -19.91 -6.86
CA LEU A 101 -5.28 -21.02 -7.51
C LEU A 101 -4.32 -22.12 -7.94
N CYS A 102 -3.16 -21.75 -8.48
CA CYS A 102 -2.24 -22.72 -9.08
C CYS A 102 -1.19 -23.25 -8.11
N PHE A 103 -0.88 -22.52 -7.04
CA PHE A 103 0.25 -22.85 -6.16
C PHE A 103 -0.09 -22.77 -4.67
N ASP A 104 0.39 -23.75 -3.93
CA ASP A 104 0.63 -23.64 -2.49
C ASP A 104 1.92 -22.85 -2.27
N VAL A 105 1.81 -21.69 -1.63
CA VAL A 105 2.94 -20.78 -1.36
C VAL A 105 3.38 -20.92 0.09
N ARG A 106 4.65 -21.25 0.31
CA ARG A 106 5.25 -21.34 1.66
C ARG A 106 6.56 -20.56 1.74
N PRO A 107 6.94 -20.00 2.91
CA PRO A 107 8.28 -19.49 3.11
C PRO A 107 9.33 -20.57 2.82
N ALA A 108 10.46 -20.20 2.23
CA ALA A 108 11.56 -21.15 2.06
C ALA A 108 12.09 -21.61 3.44
N PRO A 109 12.67 -22.83 3.55
CA PRO A 109 13.26 -23.31 4.79
C PRO A 109 14.27 -22.31 5.36
N GLY A 110 14.12 -21.99 6.65
CA GLY A 110 14.99 -21.05 7.35
C GLY A 110 14.68 -19.56 7.13
N CYS A 111 13.68 -19.22 6.30
CA CYS A 111 13.23 -17.84 6.12
C CYS A 111 11.99 -17.54 6.98
N ARG A 112 12.05 -16.48 7.80
CA ARG A 112 10.86 -15.98 8.49
C ARG A 112 10.24 -14.86 7.66
N PRO A 113 8.89 -14.78 7.58
CA PRO A 113 8.24 -13.65 6.92
C PRO A 113 8.62 -12.27 7.50
N SER A 114 8.96 -12.20 8.79
CA SER A 114 9.41 -10.97 9.45
C SER A 114 10.71 -10.42 8.87
N ASP A 115 11.61 -11.30 8.41
CA ASP A 115 12.90 -10.91 7.83
C ASP A 115 12.71 -10.03 6.59
N TRP A 116 11.65 -10.30 5.82
CA TRP A 116 11.27 -9.46 4.70
C TRP A 116 10.82 -8.08 5.15
N THR A 117 9.95 -8.00 6.17
CA THR A 117 9.46 -6.71 6.66
C THR A 117 10.54 -5.85 7.33
N GLU A 118 11.49 -6.48 8.01
CA GLU A 118 12.61 -5.81 8.67
C GLU A 118 13.67 -5.32 7.67
N GLY A 119 13.85 -6.04 6.56
CA GLY A 119 14.77 -5.65 5.49
C GLY A 119 14.23 -4.61 4.50
N LEU A 120 13.00 -4.10 4.71
CA LEU A 120 12.41 -3.08 3.84
C LEU A 120 13.04 -1.71 4.07
N THR A 121 13.74 -1.22 3.04
CA THR A 121 14.28 0.14 3.05
C THR A 121 13.50 1.01 2.08
N SER A 122 13.16 2.24 2.49
CA SER A 122 12.53 3.21 1.59
C SER A 122 13.53 4.27 1.14
N TYR A 123 13.65 4.44 -0.18
CA TYR A 123 14.31 5.57 -0.82
C TYR A 123 13.22 6.43 -1.49
N VAL A 124 13.19 6.47 -2.83
CA VAL A 124 12.06 7.01 -3.61
C VAL A 124 10.84 6.07 -3.54
N GLY A 125 11.09 4.76 -3.58
CA GLY A 125 10.11 3.70 -3.36
C GLY A 125 10.63 2.68 -2.35
N TRP A 126 9.97 1.53 -2.26
CA TRP A 126 10.45 0.42 -1.44
C TRP A 126 11.53 -0.36 -2.18
N HIS A 127 12.66 -0.53 -1.53
CA HIS A 127 13.63 -1.55 -1.86
C HIS A 127 13.25 -2.81 -1.08
N PHE A 128 12.73 -3.79 -1.82
CA PHE A 128 12.30 -5.05 -1.25
C PHE A 128 13.50 -5.99 -1.11
N PRO A 129 13.80 -6.52 0.09
CA PRO A 129 14.70 -7.66 0.18
C PRO A 129 14.06 -8.83 -0.58
N GLY A 130 14.89 -9.80 -0.99
CA GLY A 130 14.37 -11.05 -1.54
C GLY A 130 13.34 -11.66 -0.59
N LEU A 131 12.27 -12.22 -1.13
CA LEU A 131 11.28 -13.00 -0.38
C LEU A 131 11.35 -14.45 -0.87
N PRO A 132 12.27 -15.27 -0.32
CA PRO A 132 12.41 -16.66 -0.75
C PRO A 132 11.15 -17.43 -0.38
N VAL A 133 10.47 -17.96 -1.39
CA VAL A 133 9.27 -18.79 -1.24
C VAL A 133 9.43 -20.10 -2.00
N HIS A 134 8.86 -21.15 -1.47
CA HIS A 134 8.66 -22.41 -2.14
C HIS A 134 7.25 -22.44 -2.74
N LEU A 135 7.16 -22.76 -4.03
CA LEU A 135 5.89 -22.91 -4.76
C LEU A 135 5.73 -24.38 -5.14
N SER A 136 4.60 -24.98 -4.78
CA SER A 136 4.20 -26.31 -5.25
C SER A 136 2.82 -26.25 -5.89
N PRO A 137 2.50 -27.06 -6.91
CA PRO A 137 1.15 -27.09 -7.48
C PRO A 137 0.09 -27.36 -6.41
N ALA A 138 -0.96 -26.54 -6.38
CA ALA A 138 -2.08 -26.69 -5.45
C ALA A 138 -2.76 -28.05 -5.64
N ASN A 139 -3.13 -28.71 -4.53
CA ASN A 139 -3.64 -30.09 -4.55
C ASN A 139 -4.89 -30.30 -5.42
N ASP A 140 -5.76 -29.30 -5.55
CA ASP A 140 -7.01 -29.39 -6.31
C ASP A 140 -6.80 -29.42 -7.84
N MET A 141 -5.60 -29.05 -8.33
CA MET A 141 -5.23 -29.19 -9.74
C MET A 141 -4.55 -30.53 -10.06
N LYS A 142 -4.30 -31.39 -9.07
CA LYS A 142 -3.71 -32.73 -9.32
C LYS A 142 -4.75 -33.77 -9.74
N THR A 143 -6.05 -33.45 -9.70
CA THR A 143 -7.16 -34.39 -9.96
C THR A 143 -7.74 -34.27 -11.38
N THR A 144 -7.23 -33.38 -12.21
CA THR A 144 -7.76 -33.10 -13.57
C THR A 144 -6.80 -33.48 -14.72
N ALA A 145 -5.85 -34.38 -14.48
CA ALA A 145 -4.96 -34.93 -15.51
C ALA A 145 -5.16 -36.44 -15.68
#